data_AF-A0AAV0TZT2-F1
#
_entry.id   AF-A0AAV0TZT2-F1
#
_cell.length_a   1.000
_cell.length_b   1.000
_cell.length_c   1.000
_cell.angle_alpha   90.00
_cell.angle_beta   90.00
_cell.angle_gamma   90.00
#
_symmetry.space_group_name_H-M   'P 1'
#
loop_
_entity.id
_entity.type
_entity.pdbx_description
1 polymer ?
#
loop_
_entity_poly.entity_id
_entity_poly.type
_entity_poly.pdbx_seq_one_letter_code
_entity_poly.pdbx_strand_id
1 'polypeptide(L)'
;MEGCLDDAMYGMMTPTITAMRLQHFYAEDQIVDGAVLVMIDKPSATDPFQSLCVKWVKTSYPPMIRSNRDFVYMEATGFTELRDGKMVGYHILHSVHFPQTPKVGNNIRGNMSICGLYRQRSHNTVEVYIRASLNSEDMPFKLTQSRVRRSH
;
A
#
# COMPACT_ATOMS: atom_id res chain seq x y z
N MET A 1 6.58 8.75 -22.29
CA MET A 1 5.19 8.68 -21.83
C MET A 1 5.18 9.49 -20.55
N GLU A 2 4.70 10.73 -20.64
CA GLU A 2 4.94 11.77 -19.63
C GLU A 2 4.15 11.46 -18.35
N GLY A 3 4.85 11.34 -17.22
CA GLY A 3 4.29 10.84 -15.96
C GLY A 3 3.35 11.85 -15.31
N CYS A 4 2.05 11.65 -15.54
CA CYS A 4 0.98 12.36 -14.86
C CYS A 4 0.73 11.74 -13.47
N LEU A 5 0.07 12.48 -12.58
CA LEU A 5 -0.40 12.00 -11.27
C LEU A 5 -1.21 10.71 -11.43
N ASP A 6 -1.98 10.59 -12.50
CA ASP A 6 -2.75 9.40 -12.85
C ASP A 6 -1.84 8.18 -13.08
N ASP A 7 -0.71 8.34 -13.75
CA ASP A 7 0.25 7.24 -13.96
C ASP A 7 0.87 6.76 -12.64
N ALA A 8 1.16 7.71 -11.74
CA ALA A 8 1.62 7.39 -10.39
C ALA A 8 0.54 6.61 -9.62
N MET A 9 -0.73 7.01 -9.73
CA MET A 9 -1.85 6.34 -9.08
C MET A 9 -2.12 4.95 -9.68
N TYR A 10 -2.05 4.79 -11.00
CA TYR A 10 -2.16 3.48 -11.67
C TYR A 10 -1.08 2.49 -11.21
N GLY A 11 0.15 2.97 -11.00
CA GLY A 11 1.24 2.14 -10.48
C GLY A 11 1.06 1.71 -9.02
N MET A 12 0.22 2.42 -8.25
CA MET A 12 -0.02 2.11 -6.83
C MET A 12 -1.26 1.25 -6.59
N MET A 13 -2.25 1.32 -7.47
CA MET A 13 -3.47 0.54 -7.36
C MET A 13 -3.20 -0.96 -7.50
N THR A 14 -3.67 -1.73 -6.53
CA THR A 14 -3.56 -3.20 -6.59
C THR A 14 -4.89 -3.89 -6.33
N PRO A 15 -5.92 -3.65 -7.17
CA PRO A 15 -7.27 -4.18 -6.96
C PRO A 15 -7.35 -5.71 -7.05
N THR A 16 -6.31 -6.35 -7.59
CA THR A 16 -6.22 -7.80 -7.73
C THR A 16 -4.95 -8.34 -7.08
N ILE A 17 -4.96 -9.63 -6.72
CA ILE A 17 -3.78 -10.33 -6.18
C ILE A 17 -2.62 -10.27 -7.18
N THR A 18 -2.89 -10.35 -8.50
CA THR A 18 -1.88 -10.24 -9.54
C THR A 18 -1.22 -8.86 -9.55
N ALA A 19 -2.01 -7.78 -9.48
CA ALA A 19 -1.48 -6.42 -9.39
C ALA A 19 -0.69 -6.21 -8.10
N MET A 20 -1.17 -6.78 -6.99
CA MET A 20 -0.48 -6.74 -5.70
C MET A 20 0.89 -7.42 -5.75
N ARG A 21 0.96 -8.62 -6.36
CA ARG A 21 2.21 -9.35 -6.54
C ARG A 21 3.17 -8.63 -7.48
N LEU A 22 2.67 -8.05 -8.57
CA LEU A 22 3.49 -7.25 -9.49
C LEU A 22 4.10 -6.04 -8.76
N GLN A 23 3.29 -5.27 -8.03
CA GLN A 23 3.77 -4.13 -7.25
C GLN A 23 4.87 -4.53 -6.25
N HIS A 24 4.67 -5.62 -5.51
CA HIS A 24 5.64 -6.06 -4.49
C HIS A 24 6.89 -6.72 -5.09
N PHE A 25 6.77 -7.40 -6.23
CA PHE A 25 7.92 -7.96 -6.96
C PHE A 25 8.91 -6.85 -7.38
N TYR A 26 8.39 -5.70 -7.81
CA TYR A 26 9.22 -4.53 -8.14
C TYR A 26 9.70 -3.74 -6.91
N ALA A 27 9.05 -3.91 -5.75
CA ALA A 27 9.43 -3.26 -4.50
C ALA A 27 10.48 -4.06 -3.69
N GLU A 28 10.96 -5.19 -4.22
CA GLU A 28 11.81 -6.16 -3.51
C GLU A 28 11.18 -6.66 -2.20
N ASP A 29 9.85 -6.63 -2.13
CA ASP A 29 9.13 -6.99 -0.92
C ASP A 29 9.00 -8.50 -0.79
N GLN A 30 9.22 -8.97 0.43
CA GLN A 30 9.29 -10.37 0.82
C GLN A 30 7.93 -11.10 0.83
N ILE A 31 6.92 -10.61 0.08
CA ILE A 31 5.58 -11.21 0.05
C ILE A 31 5.63 -12.54 -0.70
N VAL A 32 5.27 -13.62 0.00
CA VAL A 32 5.22 -14.98 -0.55
C VAL A 32 3.81 -15.48 -0.80
N ASP A 33 2.82 -14.88 -0.15
CA ASP A 33 1.41 -15.19 -0.38
C ASP A 33 0.51 -14.00 -0.06
N GLY A 34 -0.71 -14.00 -0.59
CA GLY A 34 -1.67 -12.95 -0.32
C GLY A 34 -3.04 -13.18 -0.95
N ALA A 35 -4.05 -12.56 -0.36
CA ALA A 35 -5.43 -12.62 -0.78
C ALA A 35 -6.13 -11.29 -0.56
N VAL A 36 -7.00 -10.90 -1.50
CA VAL A 36 -8.00 -9.85 -1.26
C VAL A 36 -9.17 -10.52 -0.54
N LEU A 37 -9.39 -10.17 0.72
CA LEU A 37 -10.43 -10.77 1.55
C LEU A 37 -11.81 -10.23 1.19
N VAL A 38 -11.89 -8.92 0.97
CA VAL A 38 -13.11 -8.24 0.53
C VAL A 38 -12.77 -6.95 -0.18
N MET A 39 -13.55 -6.60 -1.21
CA MET A 39 -13.56 -5.29 -1.84
C MET A 39 -14.81 -4.55 -1.37
N ILE A 40 -14.61 -3.54 -0.53
CA ILE A 40 -15.67 -2.73 0.08
C ILE A 40 -16.17 -1.72 -0.94
N ASP A 41 -15.26 -0.90 -1.46
CA ASP A 41 -15.52 0.05 -2.54
C ASP A 41 -14.73 -0.36 -3.77
N LYS A 42 -15.44 -0.57 -4.88
CA LYS A 42 -14.85 -0.92 -6.17
C LYS A 42 -14.56 0.35 -6.97
N PRO A 43 -13.42 0.40 -7.68
CA PRO A 43 -13.22 1.39 -8.73
C PRO A 43 -14.38 1.41 -9.73
N SER A 44 -14.77 2.61 -10.16
CA SER A 44 -15.80 2.80 -11.17
C SER A 44 -15.22 3.43 -12.43
N ALA A 45 -16.03 3.54 -13.50
CA ALA A 45 -15.60 4.23 -14.71
C ALA A 45 -15.42 5.75 -14.49
N THR A 46 -16.14 6.34 -13.54
CA THR A 46 -16.05 7.78 -13.21
C THR A 46 -14.93 8.06 -12.22
N ASP A 47 -14.69 7.13 -11.30
CA ASP A 47 -13.72 7.25 -10.22
C ASP A 47 -12.79 6.02 -10.22
N PRO A 48 -11.91 5.90 -11.24
CA PRO A 48 -11.11 4.69 -11.45
C PRO A 48 -10.06 4.47 -10.35
N PHE A 49 -9.73 5.51 -9.57
CA PHE A 49 -8.74 5.43 -8.50
C PHE A 49 -9.35 5.28 -7.11
N GLN A 50 -10.67 5.47 -6.97
CA GLN A 50 -11.35 5.37 -5.69
C GLN A 50 -11.58 3.88 -5.36
N SER A 51 -10.92 3.38 -4.33
CA SER A 51 -11.10 1.99 -3.90
C SER A 51 -10.88 1.82 -2.40
N LEU A 52 -11.54 0.79 -1.85
CA LEU A 52 -11.39 0.38 -0.47
C LEU A 52 -11.50 -1.14 -0.38
N CYS A 53 -10.48 -1.80 0.17
CA CYS A 53 -10.49 -3.25 0.31
C CYS A 53 -9.76 -3.71 1.56
N VAL A 54 -9.96 -4.96 1.96
CA VAL A 54 -9.18 -5.63 3.00
C VAL A 54 -8.38 -6.74 2.38
N LYS A 55 -7.09 -6.79 2.71
CA LYS A 55 -6.15 -7.79 2.21
C LYS A 55 -5.47 -8.52 3.36
N TRP A 56 -5.10 -9.76 3.07
CA TRP A 56 -4.17 -10.55 3.87
C TRP A 56 -2.92 -10.82 3.04
N VAL A 57 -1.75 -10.69 3.66
CA VAL A 57 -0.48 -10.95 3.00
C VAL A 57 0.45 -11.70 3.96
N LYS A 58 1.27 -12.58 3.41
CA LYS A 58 2.31 -13.30 4.14
C LYS A 58 3.66 -12.92 3.59
N THR A 59 4.58 -12.56 4.47
CA THR A 59 5.97 -12.29 4.13
C THR A 59 6.89 -13.38 4.67
N SER A 60 7.92 -13.70 3.90
CA SER A 60 9.00 -14.63 4.27
C SER A 60 10.25 -13.85 4.60
N TYR A 61 10.86 -14.11 5.75
CA TYR A 61 12.12 -13.47 6.09
C TYR A 61 13.29 -14.46 5.90
N PRO A 62 14.54 -13.97 5.82
CA PRO A 62 15.71 -14.83 5.78
C PRO A 62 15.70 -15.85 6.94
N PRO A 63 16.33 -17.03 6.78
CA PRO A 63 16.24 -18.15 7.73
C PRO A 63 16.63 -17.84 9.19
N MET A 64 17.34 -16.74 9.43
CA MET A 64 17.68 -16.24 10.77
C MET A 64 16.47 -15.71 11.55
N ILE A 65 15.36 -15.38 10.88
CA ILE A 65 14.11 -14.94 11.52
C ILE A 65 13.20 -16.16 11.73
N ARG A 66 12.91 -16.45 13.00
CA ARG A 66 12.29 -17.71 13.47
C ARG A 66 10.89 -18.01 12.92
N SER A 67 10.17 -17.02 12.39
CA SER A 67 8.81 -17.21 11.90
C SER A 67 8.44 -16.21 10.81
N ASN A 68 7.72 -16.69 9.80
CA ASN A 68 7.07 -15.84 8.80
C ASN A 68 6.14 -14.83 9.47
N ARG A 69 5.90 -13.71 8.78
CA ARG A 69 4.92 -12.72 9.22
C ARG A 69 3.71 -12.75 8.33
N ASP A 70 2.56 -12.48 8.91
CA ASP A 70 1.37 -12.17 8.15
C ASP A 70 0.78 -10.82 8.60
N PHE A 71 0.09 -10.16 7.68
CA PHE A 71 -0.58 -8.90 7.94
C PHE A 71 -1.99 -8.96 7.37
N VAL A 72 -2.92 -8.40 8.11
CA VAL A 72 -4.27 -8.09 7.63
C VAL A 72 -4.40 -6.58 7.68
N TYR A 73 -4.76 -5.97 6.56
CA TYR A 73 -4.87 -4.52 6.45
C TYR A 73 -5.98 -4.10 5.51
N MET A 74 -6.53 -2.93 5.81
CA MET A 74 -7.35 -2.17 4.89
C MET A 74 -6.44 -1.39 3.95
N GLU A 75 -6.73 -1.39 2.66
CA GLU A 75 -6.11 -0.55 1.66
C GLU A 75 -7.15 0.40 1.07
N ALA A 76 -6.84 1.69 1.06
CA ALA A 76 -7.66 2.73 0.47
C ALA A 76 -6.84 3.52 -0.55
N THR A 77 -7.45 3.81 -1.71
CA THR A 77 -6.87 4.67 -2.74
C THR A 77 -7.90 5.69 -3.22
N GLY A 78 -7.41 6.82 -3.72
CA GLY A 78 -8.24 7.80 -4.40
C GLY A 78 -7.59 9.16 -4.49
N PHE A 79 -8.41 10.16 -4.73
CA PHE A 79 -8.02 11.56 -4.72
C PHE A 79 -8.73 12.30 -3.58
N THR A 80 -8.05 13.29 -3.02
CA THR A 80 -8.64 14.20 -2.04
C THR A 80 -8.11 15.61 -2.25
N GLU A 81 -8.92 16.59 -1.85
CA GLU A 81 -8.51 17.99 -1.79
C GLU A 81 -7.83 18.28 -0.45
N LEU A 82 -6.68 18.94 -0.47
CA LEU A 82 -6.02 19.48 0.71
C LEU A 82 -6.67 20.80 1.15
N ARG A 83 -6.39 21.24 2.38
CA ARG A 83 -6.90 22.52 2.91
C ARG A 83 -6.52 23.75 2.07
N ASP A 84 -5.47 23.65 1.26
CA ASP A 84 -5.01 24.70 0.35
C ASP A 84 -5.64 24.61 -1.05
N GLY A 85 -6.67 23.77 -1.24
CA GLY A 85 -7.38 23.56 -2.49
C GLY A 85 -6.65 22.68 -3.51
N LYS A 86 -5.49 22.12 -3.15
CA LYS A 86 -4.72 21.28 -4.07
C LYS A 86 -5.19 19.84 -4.02
N MET A 87 -5.42 19.26 -5.19
CA MET A 87 -5.71 17.84 -5.33
C MET A 87 -4.45 17.00 -5.12
N VAL A 88 -4.59 15.93 -4.35
CA VAL A 88 -3.55 14.91 -4.15
C VAL A 88 -4.14 13.51 -4.26
N GLY A 89 -3.35 12.60 -4.83
CA GLY A 89 -3.63 11.17 -4.74
C GLY A 89 -3.23 10.65 -3.37
N TYR A 90 -3.98 9.68 -2.83
CA TYR A 90 -3.63 8.99 -1.60
C TYR A 90 -3.60 7.48 -1.80
N HIS A 91 -2.69 6.82 -1.08
CA HIS A 91 -2.64 5.36 -0.93
C HIS A 91 -2.36 5.04 0.53
N ILE A 92 -3.34 4.47 1.21
CA ILE A 92 -3.29 4.22 2.64
C ILE A 92 -3.43 2.73 2.88
N LEU A 93 -2.50 2.15 3.64
CA LEU A 93 -2.61 0.80 4.16
C LEU A 93 -2.63 0.90 5.68
N HIS A 94 -3.58 0.24 6.33
CA HIS A 94 -3.64 0.24 7.79
C HIS A 94 -4.13 -1.12 8.31
N SER A 95 -3.39 -1.70 9.25
CA SER A 95 -3.73 -2.99 9.82
C SER A 95 -5.08 -2.97 10.53
N VAL A 96 -5.89 -3.99 10.29
CA VAL A 96 -7.21 -4.17 10.89
C VAL A 96 -7.30 -5.55 11.54
N HIS A 97 -8.12 -5.65 12.60
CA HIS A 97 -8.26 -6.88 13.39
C HIS A 97 -9.74 -7.17 13.62
N PHE A 98 -10.16 -8.38 13.25
CA PHE A 98 -11.52 -8.85 13.49
C PHE A 98 -11.55 -10.38 13.60
N PRO A 99 -12.53 -10.97 14.31
CA PRO A 99 -12.56 -12.42 14.60
C PRO A 99 -12.43 -13.34 13.38
N GLN A 100 -12.88 -12.89 12.20
CA GLN A 100 -12.86 -13.63 10.94
C GLN A 100 -11.46 -13.69 10.28
N THR A 101 -10.43 -13.09 10.88
CA THR A 101 -9.04 -13.16 10.39
C THR A 101 -8.09 -13.82 11.39
N PRO A 102 -8.32 -15.10 11.70
CA PRO A 102 -7.46 -15.83 12.63
C PRO A 102 -6.03 -15.91 12.11
N LYS A 103 -5.10 -16.16 13.03
CA LYS A 103 -3.69 -16.39 12.71
C LYS A 103 -3.56 -17.66 11.86
N VAL A 104 -2.82 -17.57 10.76
CA VAL A 104 -2.59 -18.72 9.87
C VAL A 104 -1.33 -19.47 10.33
N GLY A 105 -1.51 -20.66 10.89
CA GLY A 105 -0.41 -21.51 11.36
C GLY A 105 0.47 -20.82 12.41
N ASN A 106 1.79 -20.93 12.25
CA ASN A 106 2.78 -20.36 13.17
C ASN A 106 3.24 -18.94 12.78
N ASN A 107 2.61 -18.27 11.81
CA ASN A 107 3.03 -16.94 11.35
C ASN A 107 2.78 -15.88 12.43
N ILE A 108 3.75 -15.02 12.75
CA ILE A 108 3.52 -13.91 13.70
C ILE A 108 2.73 -12.78 13.00
N ARG A 109 1.60 -12.37 13.59
CA ARG A 109 0.75 -11.29 13.07
C ARG A 109 1.44 -9.95 13.30
N GLY A 110 1.82 -9.28 12.22
CA GLY A 110 2.36 -7.93 12.26
C GLY A 110 1.26 -6.87 12.17
N ASN A 111 1.60 -5.65 12.58
CA ASN A 111 0.81 -4.45 12.38
C ASN A 111 1.58 -3.47 11.50
N MET A 112 0.90 -2.87 10.52
CA MET A 112 1.47 -1.84 9.68
C MET A 112 0.51 -0.67 9.48
N SER A 113 1.08 0.51 9.27
CA SER A 113 0.38 1.67 8.75
C SER A 113 1.28 2.39 7.76
N ILE A 114 0.82 2.52 6.52
CA ILE A 114 1.50 3.24 5.44
C ILE A 114 0.53 4.29 4.90
N CYS A 115 1.04 5.50 4.68
CA CYS A 115 0.31 6.59 4.05
C CYS A 115 1.21 7.22 3.00
N GLY A 116 0.83 7.07 1.74
CA GLY A 116 1.42 7.71 0.58
C GLY A 116 0.52 8.85 0.10
N LEU A 117 1.10 10.03 -0.12
CA LEU A 117 0.44 11.18 -0.74
C LEU A 117 1.22 11.59 -1.99
N TYR A 118 0.49 11.82 -3.08
CA TYR A 118 1.02 12.08 -4.41
C TYR A 118 0.51 13.43 -4.90
N ARG A 119 1.41 14.36 -5.19
CA ARG A 119 1.05 15.70 -5.64
C ARG A 119 1.72 16.04 -6.97
N GLN A 120 0.92 16.44 -7.96
CA GLN A 120 1.46 17.00 -9.20
C GLN A 120 2.12 18.36 -8.92
N ARG A 121 3.37 18.53 -9.33
CA ARG A 121 4.09 19.83 -9.27
C ARG A 121 4.18 20.54 -10.60
N SER A 122 4.41 19.78 -11.66
CA SER A 122 4.48 20.25 -13.05
C SER A 122 4.08 19.10 -13.96
N HIS A 123 3.92 19.32 -15.27
CA HIS A 123 3.44 18.29 -16.21
C HIS A 123 4.13 16.92 -16.04
N ASN A 124 5.44 16.91 -15.74
CA ASN A 124 6.25 15.67 -15.68
C ASN A 124 6.90 15.45 -14.30
N THR A 125 6.31 15.96 -13.22
CA THR A 125 6.88 15.79 -11.87
C THR A 125 5.79 15.60 -10.83
N VAL A 126 5.88 14.47 -10.15
CA VAL A 126 5.02 14.10 -9.01
C VAL A 126 5.89 14.05 -7.76
N GLU A 127 5.48 14.82 -6.75
CA GLU A 127 6.04 14.70 -5.41
C GLU A 127 5.34 13.59 -4.65
N VAL A 128 6.14 12.78 -3.95
CA VAL A 128 5.64 11.67 -3.16
C VAL A 128 6.07 11.86 -1.71
N TYR A 129 5.09 11.85 -0.82
CA TYR A 129 5.28 11.80 0.62
C TYR A 129 4.83 10.44 1.13
N ILE A 130 5.73 9.67 1.74
CA ILE A 130 5.42 8.37 2.32
C ILE A 130 5.79 8.37 3.80
N ARG A 131 4.81 7.98 4.62
CA ARG A 131 5.00 7.67 6.03
C ARG A 131 4.61 6.22 6.28
N ALA A 132 5.56 5.42 6.75
CA ALA A 132 5.36 4.02 7.09
C ALA A 132 5.74 3.74 8.54
N SER A 133 4.91 2.98 9.24
CA SER A 133 5.17 2.42 10.56
C SER A 133 4.86 0.93 10.51
N LEU A 134 5.87 0.10 10.73
CA LEU A 134 5.73 -1.35 10.88
C LEU A 134 6.06 -1.71 12.33
N ASN A 135 5.17 -2.48 12.93
CA ASN A 135 5.41 -3.14 14.21
C ASN A 135 5.14 -4.63 14.01
N SER A 136 6.20 -5.41 13.95
CA SER A 136 6.13 -6.85 14.21
C SER A 136 6.95 -7.10 15.46
N GLU A 137 6.55 -8.04 16.32
CA GLU A 137 7.12 -8.26 17.66
C GLU A 137 8.66 -8.31 17.74
N ASP A 138 9.36 -8.51 16.62
CA ASP A 138 10.84 -8.55 16.53
C ASP A 138 11.48 -7.40 15.73
N MET A 139 10.71 -6.51 15.09
CA MET A 139 11.20 -5.43 14.21
C MET A 139 10.27 -4.21 14.22
N PRO A 140 10.42 -3.28 15.19
CA PRO A 140 9.81 -1.96 15.08
C PRO A 140 10.58 -1.11 14.06
N PHE A 141 9.95 -0.79 12.93
CA PHE A 141 10.54 0.06 11.90
C PHE A 141 9.63 1.25 11.60
N LYS A 142 10.15 2.47 11.70
CA LYS A 142 9.45 3.70 11.30
C LYS A 142 10.27 4.37 10.21
N LEU A 143 9.67 4.54 9.04
CA LEU A 143 10.28 5.22 7.91
C LEU A 143 9.41 6.40 7.51
N THR A 144 9.99 7.59 7.47
CA THR A 144 9.35 8.75 6.85
C THR A 144 10.27 9.19 5.72
N GLN A 145 9.80 9.08 4.48
CA GLN A 145 10.54 9.50 3.30
C GLN A 145 9.67 10.46 2.49
N SER A 146 10.22 11.63 2.17
CA SER A 146 9.68 12.49 1.12
C SER A 146 10.64 12.42 -0.05
N ARG A 147 10.13 12.07 -1.24
CA ARG A 147 10.95 11.92 -2.44
C ARG A 147 10.25 12.61 -3.59
N VAL A 148 10.97 13.50 -4.28
CA VAL A 148 10.52 14.06 -5.54
C VAL A 148 10.93 13.07 -6.63
N ARG A 149 9.97 12.48 -7.36
CA ARG A 149 10.27 11.70 -8.58
C ARG A 149 10.04 12.60 -9.79
N ARG A 150 11.10 12.82 -10.58
CA ARG A 150 10.97 13.34 -11.95
C ARG A 150 10.71 12.14 -12.87
N SER A 151 9.66 12.19 -13.69
CA SER A 151 9.55 11.24 -14.80
C SER A 151 10.54 11.67 -15.88
N HIS A 152 11.47 10.79 -16.25
CA HIS A 152 12.38 11.00 -17.37
C HIS A 152 11.66 10.81 -18.71
#